data_AF-A0A2M9AQB6-F1
#
_entry.id   AF-A0A2M9AQB6-F1
#
_cell.length_a   1.000
_cell.length_b   1.000
_cell.length_c   1.000
_cell.angle_alpha   90.00
_cell.angle_beta   90.00
_cell.angle_gamma   90.00
#
_symmetry.space_group_name_H-M   'P 1'
#
loop_
_entity.id
_entity.type
_entity.pdbx_description
1 polymer ?
#
loop_
_entity_poly.entity_id
_entity_poly.type
_entity_poly.pdbx_seq_one_letter_code
_entity_poly.pdbx_strand_id
1 'polypeptide(L)'
;MEPNPIIPAGVFARLEHQGQALTVVKIQEAYPGDVARLHQELSTALQLGPGAPLLVLPIEGKPLISQGQAEQLYNDYLSTNTAAVVEQPWQPIWG
;
A
#
# COMPACT_ATOMS: atom_id res chain seq x y z
N MET A 1 8.48 12.12 23.78
CA MET A 1 7.27 11.35 23.45
C MET A 1 7.48 10.88 22.03
N GLU A 2 7.97 9.66 21.86
CA GLU A 2 8.04 9.05 20.53
C GLU A 2 6.60 8.92 20.00
N PRO A 3 6.29 9.34 18.77
CA PRO A 3 4.99 9.07 18.20
C PRO A 3 4.84 7.54 18.09
N ASN A 4 3.88 6.96 18.81
CA ASN A 4 3.45 5.58 18.58
C ASN A 4 3.26 5.39 17.06
N PRO A 5 3.76 4.30 16.47
CA PRO A 5 3.50 4.03 15.06
C PRO A 5 1.99 3.90 14.87
N ILE A 6 1.40 4.86 14.15
CA ILE A 6 -0.04 4.91 13.84
C ILE A 6 -0.31 4.07 12.58
N ILE A 7 0.45 2.99 12.36
CA ILE A 7 0.21 2.13 11.21
C ILE A 7 -0.97 1.23 11.59
N PRO A 8 -2.15 1.42 10.98
CA PRO A 8 -3.30 0.59 11.29
C PRO A 8 -3.02 -0.85 10.86
N ALA A 9 -3.67 -1.79 11.54
CA ALA A 9 -3.60 -3.20 11.18
C ALA A 9 -3.99 -3.39 9.71
N GLY A 10 -3.16 -4.13 8.99
CA GLY A 10 -3.33 -4.31 7.56
C GLY A 10 -2.48 -5.45 7.02
N VAL A 11 -2.42 -5.53 5.71
CA VAL A 11 -1.55 -6.43 4.98
C VAL A 11 -0.86 -5.67 3.85
N PHE A 12 0.32 -6.10 3.45
CA PHE A 12 1.02 -5.57 2.29
C PHE A 12 1.44 -6.67 1.34
N ALA A 13 1.58 -6.31 0.08
CA ALA A 13 2.13 -7.14 -0.98
C ALA A 13 3.15 -6.31 -1.75
N ARG A 14 4.26 -6.93 -2.14
CA ARG A 14 5.21 -6.36 -3.08
C ARG A 14 4.93 -6.99 -4.44
N LEU A 15 4.49 -6.16 -5.35
CA LEU A 15 4.19 -6.50 -6.73
C LEU A 15 5.37 -6.05 -7.59
N GLU A 16 5.61 -6.76 -8.68
CA GLU A 16 6.47 -6.29 -9.75
C GLU A 16 5.63 -6.26 -11.01
N HIS A 17 5.60 -5.10 -11.67
CA HIS A 17 4.86 -4.93 -12.93
C HIS A 17 5.65 -4.05 -13.88
N GLN A 18 5.81 -4.50 -15.12
CA GLN A 18 6.60 -3.83 -16.16
C GLN A 18 8.03 -3.44 -15.71
N GLY A 19 8.66 -4.25 -14.85
CA GLY A 19 10.00 -3.98 -14.31
C GLY A 19 10.04 -2.90 -13.23
N GLN A 20 8.89 -2.44 -12.74
CA GLN A 20 8.76 -1.54 -11.60
C GLN A 20 8.22 -2.30 -10.39
N ALA A 21 8.93 -2.18 -9.26
CA ALA A 21 8.43 -2.66 -7.98
C ALA A 21 7.34 -1.70 -7.46
N LEU A 22 6.20 -2.27 -7.07
CA LEU A 22 5.06 -1.56 -6.48
C LEU A 22 4.75 -2.21 -5.14
N THR A 23 4.70 -1.41 -4.08
CA THR A 23 4.23 -1.91 -2.78
C THR A 23 2.77 -1.52 -2.60
N VAL A 24 1.91 -2.50 -2.37
CA VAL A 24 0.49 -2.28 -2.10
C VAL A 24 0.22 -2.62 -0.65
N VAL A 25 -0.32 -1.68 0.09
CA VAL A 25 -0.72 -1.81 1.49
C VAL A 25 -2.23 -1.74 1.55
N LYS A 26 -2.86 -2.74 2.15
CA LYS A 26 -4.28 -2.80 2.45
C LYS A 26 -4.48 -2.65 3.95
N ILE A 27 -5.15 -1.59 4.39
CA ILE A 27 -5.41 -1.31 5.82
C ILE A 27 -6.88 -1.53 6.17
N GLN A 28 -7.15 -1.95 7.41
CA GLN A 28 -8.53 -2.13 7.90
C GLN A 28 -9.28 -0.78 8.00
N GLU A 29 -10.61 -0.88 7.94
CA GLU A 29 -11.55 0.20 7.58
C GLU A 29 -11.31 1.55 8.26
N ALA A 30 -11.20 2.58 7.41
CA ALA A 30 -11.07 4.00 7.70
C ALA A 30 -9.85 4.36 8.59
N TYR A 31 -8.77 4.81 7.96
CA TYR A 31 -7.76 5.61 8.64
C TYR A 31 -8.23 7.07 8.67
N PRO A 32 -8.68 7.61 9.82
CA PRO A 32 -9.17 8.99 9.92
C PRO A 32 -8.03 10.02 10.01
N GLY A 33 -6.77 9.56 10.01
CA GLY A 33 -5.58 10.40 10.16
C GLY A 33 -5.06 10.97 8.85
N ASP A 34 -3.90 11.63 8.95
CA ASP A 34 -3.21 12.21 7.81
C ASP A 34 -2.58 11.13 6.91
N VAL A 35 -3.11 10.99 5.68
CA VAL A 35 -2.67 9.99 4.69
C VAL A 35 -1.22 10.20 4.28
N ALA A 36 -0.73 11.45 4.22
CA ALA A 36 0.66 11.73 3.87
C ALA A 36 1.60 11.24 4.98
N ARG A 37 1.21 11.44 6.24
CA ARG A 37 1.93 10.87 7.39
C ARG A 37 1.92 9.34 7.35
N LEU A 38 0.76 8.72 7.07
CA LEU A 38 0.67 7.27 6.95
C LEU A 38 1.59 6.73 5.84
N HIS A 39 1.62 7.40 4.68
CA HIS A 39 2.53 7.07 3.58
C HIS A 39 4.00 7.12 3.99
N GLN A 40 4.40 8.14 4.74
CA GLN A 40 5.77 8.29 5.23
C GLN A 40 6.14 7.18 6.23
N GLU A 41 5.24 6.89 7.17
CA GLU A 41 5.44 5.83 8.16
C GLU A 41 5.54 4.46 7.50
N LEU A 42 4.62 4.15 6.57
CA LEU A 42 4.65 2.90 5.80
C LEU A 42 5.90 2.78 4.93
N SER A 43 6.31 3.86 4.27
CA SER A 43 7.54 3.86 3.47
C SER A 43 8.76 3.57 4.35
N THR A 44 8.79 4.12 5.56
CA THR A 44 9.87 3.89 6.53
C THR A 44 9.82 2.45 7.07
N ALA A 45 8.66 1.98 7.49
CA ALA A 45 8.45 0.64 8.05
C ALA A 45 8.75 -0.47 7.03
N LEU A 46 8.39 -0.26 5.77
CA LEU A 46 8.62 -1.20 4.68
C LEU A 46 10.00 -1.02 4.01
N GLN A 47 10.82 -0.10 4.52
CA GLN A 47 12.16 0.24 4.01
C GLN A 47 12.15 0.55 2.51
N LEU A 48 11.16 1.30 2.07
CA LEU A 48 11.01 1.71 0.68
C LEU A 48 12.03 2.79 0.35
N GLY A 49 12.64 2.68 -0.84
CA GLY A 49 13.55 3.71 -1.35
C GLY A 49 12.83 5.03 -1.63
N PRO A 50 13.55 6.15 -1.68
CA PRO A 50 12.98 7.44 -2.07
C PRO A 50 12.37 7.35 -3.47
N GLY A 51 11.07 7.64 -3.59
CA GLY A 51 10.33 7.57 -4.85
C GLY A 51 9.81 6.18 -5.23
N ALA A 52 9.93 5.18 -4.34
CA ALA A 52 9.32 3.88 -4.56
C ALA A 52 7.78 3.99 -4.61
N PRO A 53 7.11 3.39 -5.61
CA PRO A 53 5.65 3.39 -5.69
C PRO A 53 5.04 2.67 -4.48
N LEU A 54 4.30 3.42 -3.67
CA LEU A 54 3.51 2.92 -2.55
C LEU A 54 2.04 3.22 -2.82
N LEU A 55 1.21 2.19 -2.79
CA LEU A 55 -0.24 2.29 -2.90
C LEU A 55 -0.89 1.86 -1.58
N VAL A 56 -1.65 2.74 -0.96
CA VAL A 56 -2.40 2.46 0.28
C VAL A 56 -3.90 2.39 -0.01
N LEU A 57 -4.48 1.21 0.14
CA LEU A 57 -5.89 0.92 -0.08
C LEU A 57 -6.55 0.57 1.25
N PRO A 58 -7.81 0.96 1.47
CA PRO A 58 -8.60 0.33 2.51
C PRO A 58 -9.01 -1.09 2.06
N ILE A 59 -9.15 -2.02 3.00
CA ILE A 59 -9.63 -3.40 2.74
C ILE A 59 -11.08 -3.37 2.25
N GLU A 60 -11.91 -2.46 2.78
CA GLU A 60 -13.25 -2.18 2.29
C GLU A 60 -13.41 -0.70 1.97
N GLY A 61 -13.97 -0.38 0.80
CA GLY A 61 -14.27 0.99 0.37
C GLY A 61 -13.46 1.49 -0.83
N LYS A 62 -13.44 2.81 -1.01
CA LYS A 62 -12.75 3.49 -2.11
C LYS A 62 -11.33 3.90 -1.67
N PRO A 63 -10.35 3.95 -2.59
CA PRO A 63 -8.99 4.42 -2.26
C PRO A 63 -9.05 5.78 -1.55
N LEU A 64 -8.27 5.90 -0.46
CA LEU A 64 -8.33 7.05 0.45
C LEU A 64 -7.99 8.37 -0.25
N ILE A 65 -7.06 8.33 -1.22
CA ILE A 65 -6.63 9.44 -2.09
C ILE A 65 -6.15 8.82 -3.41
N SER A 66 -6.26 9.54 -4.55
CA SER A 66 -5.64 9.10 -5.81
C SER A 66 -4.11 9.18 -5.70
N GLN A 67 -3.44 8.03 -5.82
CA GLN A 67 -2.00 7.89 -5.50
C GLN A 67 -1.12 7.96 -6.76
N GLY A 68 -1.62 8.64 -7.80
CA GLY A 68 -0.91 8.91 -9.04
C GLY A 68 -0.37 7.64 -9.70
N GLN A 69 0.95 7.58 -9.85
CA GLN A 69 1.63 6.48 -10.56
C GLN A 69 1.44 5.12 -9.89
N ALA A 70 1.38 5.05 -8.55
CA ALA A 70 1.21 3.79 -7.84
C ALA A 70 -0.18 3.17 -8.08
N GLU A 71 -1.21 4.03 -8.14
CA GLU A 71 -2.59 3.64 -8.48
C GLU A 71 -2.69 3.17 -9.94
N GLN A 72 -2.04 3.89 -10.87
CA GLN A 72 -1.99 3.48 -12.28
C GLN A 72 -1.30 2.14 -12.48
N LEU A 73 -0.13 1.93 -11.85
CA LEU A 73 0.60 0.66 -11.91
C LEU A 73 -0.22 -0.50 -11.35
N TYR A 74 -0.93 -0.28 -10.23
CA TYR A 74 -1.79 -1.30 -9.65
C TYR A 74 -2.99 -1.62 -10.54
N ASN A 75 -3.63 -0.62 -11.14
CA ASN A 75 -4.74 -0.83 -12.05
C ASN A 75 -4.31 -1.58 -13.32
N ASP A 76 -3.14 -1.25 -13.87
CA ASP A 76 -2.56 -1.96 -15.02
C ASP A 76 -2.18 -3.41 -14.66
N TYR A 77 -1.62 -3.60 -13.47
CA TYR A 77 -1.37 -4.93 -12.91
C TYR A 77 -2.67 -5.73 -12.73
N LEU A 78 -3.72 -5.14 -12.16
CA LEU A 78 -5.03 -5.78 -11.99
C LEU A 78 -5.68 -6.15 -13.33
N SER A 79 -5.50 -5.32 -14.36
CA SER A 79 -6.03 -5.55 -15.71
C SER A 79 -5.36 -6.77 -16.38
N THR A 80 -4.08 -6.99 -16.09
CA THR A 80 -3.28 -8.07 -16.69
C THR A 80 -3.19 -9.32 -15.81
N ASN A 81 -3.35 -9.17 -14.50
CA ASN A 81 -3.05 -10.19 -13.49
C ASN A 81 -4.18 -10.32 -12.44
N THR A 82 -5.44 -10.16 -12.86
CA THR A 82 -6.61 -10.24 -11.97
C THR A 82 -6.62 -11.51 -11.10
N ALA A 83 -6.19 -12.64 -11.66
CA ALA A 83 -6.07 -13.91 -10.93
C ALA A 83 -4.89 -13.91 -9.92
N ALA A 84 -3.73 -13.39 -10.32
CA ALA A 84 -2.52 -13.43 -9.49
C ALA A 84 -2.60 -12.50 -8.26
N VAL A 85 -3.46 -11.48 -8.28
CA VAL A 85 -3.69 -10.60 -7.13
C VAL A 85 -4.33 -11.34 -5.96
N VAL A 86 -5.18 -12.33 -6.26
CA VAL A 86 -5.83 -13.18 -5.27
C VAL A 86 -4.82 -14.19 -4.69
N GLU A 87 -3.86 -14.62 -5.50
CA GLU A 87 -2.80 -15.56 -5.12
C GLU A 87 -1.55 -14.87 -4.52
N GLN A 88 -1.50 -13.55 -4.52
CA GLN A 88 -0.36 -12.79 -4.02
C GLN A 88 -0.20 -13.01 -2.51
N PRO A 89 1.02 -13.33 -2.03
CA PRO A 89 1.27 -13.55 -0.62
C PRO A 89 1.23 -12.23 0.15
N TRP A 90 0.05 -11.88 0.65
CA TRP A 90 -0.16 -10.73 1.53
C TRP A 90 0.49 -10.99 2.89
N GLN A 91 1.45 -10.13 3.25
CA GLN A 91 2.13 -10.16 4.54
C GLN A 91 1.44 -9.21 5.50
N PRO A 92 1.22 -9.59 6.77
CA PRO A 92 0.57 -8.69 7.70
C PRO A 92 1.48 -7.53 8.11
N ILE A 93 0.89 -6.34 8.21
CA ILE A 93 1.52 -5.18 8.84
C ILE A 93 0.90 -5.06 10.23
N TRP A 94 1.75 -5.29 11.24
CA TRP A 94 1.41 -5.06 12.63
C TRP A 94 2.12 -3.78 13.06
N GLY A 95 1.35 -2.80 13.54
CA GLY A 95 1.86 -1.64 14.26
C GLY A 95 2.21 -2.00 15.70
#